data_AF-A0A1G2A7B4-F1
#
_entry.id   AF-A0A1G2A7B4-F1
#
_cell.length_a   1.000
_cell.length_b   1.000
_cell.length_c   1.000
_cell.angle_alpha   90.00
_cell.angle_beta   90.00
_cell.angle_gamma   90.00
#
_symmetry.space_group_name_H-M   'P 1'
#
loop_
_entity.id
_entity.type
_entity.pdbx_description
1 polymer ?
#
loop_
_entity_poly.entity_id
_entity_poly.type
_entity_poly.pdbx_seq_one_letter_code
_entity_poly.pdbx_strand_id
1 'polypeptide(L)'
;MTKKILLGIFIPTMLLAAVVAYAQTNTGTTKKSSFDAVCVQGALDKRDTSIIASWDAYATSAKTAITTRTTALKSAWGITDATQRKTAIKKTWSDYKTAISTARKTFNQSRKTAWQKFRTDRKTCKGVNPADDATSESVDAQL
;
A
#
# COMPACT_ATOMS: atom_id res chain seq x y z
N MET A 1 -49.27 -36.95 -9.80
CA MET A 1 -50.74 -37.01 -9.98
C MET A 1 -51.36 -35.80 -9.31
N THR A 2 -52.16 -35.03 -10.05
CA THR A 2 -53.27 -34.14 -9.63
C THR A 2 -52.99 -33.07 -8.55
N LYS A 3 -53.34 -31.78 -8.73
CA LYS A 3 -54.68 -31.30 -9.09
C LYS A 3 -54.60 -29.81 -9.50
N LYS A 4 -55.26 -29.46 -10.62
CA LYS A 4 -55.65 -28.08 -10.97
C LYS A 4 -56.91 -27.70 -10.18
N ILE A 5 -57.01 -26.45 -9.73
CA ILE A 5 -58.28 -25.79 -9.38
C ILE A 5 -58.29 -24.39 -10.01
N LEU A 6 -59.45 -24.07 -10.57
CA LEU A 6 -59.84 -22.96 -11.43
C LEU A 6 -60.66 -21.90 -10.67
N LEU A 7 -60.84 -20.74 -11.33
CA LEU A 7 -61.90 -19.72 -11.16
C LEU A 7 -61.88 -18.89 -9.86
N GLY A 8 -62.06 -17.57 -9.83
CA GLY A 8 -62.52 -16.55 -10.79
C GLY A 8 -62.93 -15.27 -10.02
N ILE A 9 -63.46 -14.24 -10.71
CA ILE A 9 -63.96 -12.90 -10.26
C ILE A 9 -62.87 -11.80 -10.46
N PHE A 10 -62.89 -10.89 -11.45
CA PHE A 10 -63.90 -10.07 -12.16
C PHE A 10 -64.47 -8.90 -11.34
N ILE A 11 -63.82 -7.72 -11.39
CA ILE A 11 -64.43 -6.40 -11.12
C ILE A 11 -63.87 -5.36 -12.12
N PRO A 12 -64.71 -4.45 -12.68
CA PRO A 12 -64.43 -3.66 -13.87
C PRO A 12 -63.87 -2.25 -13.61
N THR A 13 -63.14 -1.77 -14.62
CA THR A 13 -62.98 -0.38 -15.12
C THR A 13 -63.44 0.80 -14.26
N MET A 14 -62.49 1.69 -13.90
CA MET A 14 -62.78 3.10 -13.70
C MET A 14 -61.63 4.02 -14.18
N LEU A 15 -62.01 4.86 -15.15
CA LEU A 15 -61.52 6.16 -15.61
C LEU A 15 -60.00 6.43 -15.82
N LEU A 16 -59.70 6.68 -17.10
CA LEU A 16 -58.65 7.57 -17.59
C LEU A 16 -58.78 8.97 -16.98
N ALA A 17 -57.71 9.46 -16.37
CA ALA A 17 -57.36 10.88 -16.36
C ALA A 17 -55.98 11.01 -17.00
N ALA A 18 -55.95 11.58 -18.21
CA ALA A 18 -54.71 11.94 -18.90
C ALA A 18 -54.15 13.21 -18.25
N VAL A 19 -53.04 13.06 -17.54
CA VAL A 19 -52.13 14.18 -17.25
C VAL A 19 -50.81 13.84 -17.91
N VAL A 20 -50.53 14.51 -19.03
CA VAL A 20 -49.21 14.53 -19.65
C VAL A 20 -48.36 15.49 -18.83
N ALA A 21 -47.48 14.95 -18.00
CA ALA A 21 -46.39 15.71 -17.40
C ALA A 21 -45.10 14.92 -17.65
N TYR A 22 -44.22 15.55 -18.43
CA TYR A 22 -43.02 14.99 -19.02
C TYR A 22 -42.14 14.29 -17.99
N ALA A 23 -41.84 13.01 -18.26
CA ALA A 23 -40.73 12.32 -17.65
C ALA A 23 -39.43 13.04 -18.03
N GLN A 24 -38.88 13.84 -17.12
CA GLN A 24 -37.44 14.08 -17.12
C GLN A 24 -36.79 12.96 -16.32
N THR A 25 -36.73 11.77 -16.92
CA THR A 25 -35.58 10.91 -16.65
C THR A 25 -34.40 11.64 -17.23
N ASN A 26 -33.76 12.48 -16.40
CA ASN A 26 -32.36 12.80 -16.56
C ASN A 26 -31.58 11.49 -16.35
N THR A 27 -31.70 10.57 -17.30
CA THR A 27 -30.56 9.77 -17.72
C THR A 27 -29.63 10.73 -18.44
N GLY A 28 -29.10 11.69 -17.67
CA GLY A 28 -27.74 12.12 -17.90
C GLY A 28 -26.98 10.81 -17.84
N THR A 29 -26.67 10.25 -18.99
CA THR A 29 -25.58 9.30 -19.12
C THR A 29 -24.35 10.10 -18.73
N THR A 30 -24.15 10.30 -17.42
CA THR A 30 -22.83 10.48 -16.88
C THR A 30 -22.12 9.25 -17.39
N LYS A 31 -21.33 9.48 -18.44
CA LYS A 31 -20.45 8.48 -19.02
C LYS A 31 -19.57 8.08 -17.85
N LYS A 32 -19.98 7.03 -17.12
CA LYS A 32 -19.27 6.53 -15.95
C LYS A 32 -17.88 6.29 -16.47
N SER A 33 -16.92 7.14 -16.08
CA SER A 33 -15.57 7.03 -16.60
C SER A 33 -15.17 5.58 -16.36
N SER A 34 -14.88 4.84 -17.43
CA SER A 34 -14.56 3.43 -17.29
C SER A 34 -13.30 3.36 -16.43
N PHE A 35 -13.47 2.88 -15.20
CA PHE A 35 -12.39 2.67 -14.26
C PHE A 35 -11.45 1.61 -14.83
N ASP A 36 -10.18 1.93 -14.96
CA ASP A 36 -9.16 1.02 -15.47
C ASP A 36 -8.50 0.27 -14.31
N ALA A 37 -9.14 -0.81 -13.90
CA ALA A 37 -8.67 -1.66 -12.80
C ALA A 37 -7.28 -2.26 -13.07
N VAL A 38 -7.02 -2.68 -14.30
CA VAL A 38 -5.76 -3.33 -14.70
C VAL A 38 -4.60 -2.36 -14.59
N CYS A 39 -4.80 -1.09 -14.98
CA CYS A 39 -3.78 -0.06 -14.82
C CYS A 39 -3.42 0.16 -13.34
N VAL A 40 -4.42 0.24 -12.46
CA VAL A 40 -4.18 0.44 -11.02
C VAL A 40 -3.49 -0.77 -10.39
N GLN A 41 -3.92 -1.98 -10.75
CA GLN A 41 -3.27 -3.23 -10.32
C GLN A 41 -1.79 -3.26 -10.72
N GLY A 42 -1.47 -2.92 -11.97
CA GLY A 42 -0.08 -2.87 -12.42
C GLY A 42 0.76 -1.79 -11.71
N ALA A 43 0.14 -0.68 -11.25
CA ALA A 43 0.83 0.31 -10.43
C ALA A 43 1.06 -0.20 -8.99
N LEU A 44 0.10 -0.95 -8.43
CA LEU A 44 0.21 -1.60 -7.13
C LEU A 44 1.34 -2.65 -7.12
N ASP A 45 1.38 -3.52 -8.13
CA ASP A 45 2.40 -4.57 -8.24
C ASP A 45 3.82 -3.97 -8.24
N LYS A 46 4.01 -2.86 -8.96
CA LYS A 46 5.29 -2.13 -8.99
C LYS A 46 5.64 -1.55 -7.62
N ARG A 47 4.66 -0.98 -6.91
CA ARG A 47 4.86 -0.42 -5.57
C ARG A 47 5.30 -1.51 -4.60
N ASP A 48 4.54 -2.60 -4.53
CA ASP A 48 4.75 -3.65 -3.53
C ASP A 48 6.01 -4.45 -3.82
N THR A 49 6.33 -4.72 -5.08
CA THR A 49 7.63 -5.27 -5.48
C THR A 49 8.78 -4.39 -5.01
N SER A 50 8.66 -3.06 -5.15
CA SER A 50 9.68 -2.12 -4.71
C SER A 50 9.81 -2.06 -3.18
N ILE A 51 8.70 -2.17 -2.44
CA ILE A 51 8.69 -2.21 -0.97
C ILE A 51 9.32 -3.50 -0.47
N ILE A 52 8.98 -4.65 -1.06
CA ILE A 52 9.58 -5.96 -0.74
C ILE A 52 11.09 -5.91 -0.93
N ALA A 53 11.56 -5.45 -2.10
CA ALA A 53 13.00 -5.31 -2.37
C ALA A 53 13.71 -4.39 -1.37
N SER A 54 13.02 -3.33 -0.92
CA SER A 54 13.56 -2.41 0.10
C SER A 54 13.72 -3.08 1.46
N TRP A 55 12.75 -3.92 1.86
CA TRP A 55 12.82 -4.73 3.08
C TRP A 55 13.96 -5.74 3.03
N ASP A 56 14.12 -6.44 1.91
CA ASP A 56 15.19 -7.43 1.75
C ASP A 56 16.58 -6.77 1.84
N ALA A 57 16.74 -5.60 1.22
CA ALA A 57 17.96 -4.81 1.30
C ALA A 57 18.24 -4.33 2.74
N TYR A 58 17.21 -3.87 3.46
CA TYR A 58 17.32 -3.49 4.86
C TYR A 58 17.71 -4.67 5.75
N ALA A 59 17.01 -5.79 5.62
CA ALA A 59 17.26 -7.01 6.39
C ALA A 59 18.68 -7.53 6.17
N THR A 60 19.14 -7.53 4.91
CA THR A 60 20.52 -7.89 4.54
C THR A 60 21.53 -6.96 5.21
N SER A 61 21.31 -5.64 5.12
CA SER A 61 22.19 -4.63 5.74
C SER A 61 22.22 -4.77 7.26
N ALA A 62 21.07 -5.00 7.89
CA ALA A 62 20.97 -5.19 9.33
C ALA A 62 21.68 -6.46 9.81
N LYS A 63 21.50 -7.58 9.09
CA LYS A 63 22.20 -8.83 9.36
C LYS A 63 23.72 -8.67 9.26
N THR A 64 24.19 -7.98 8.24
CA THR A 64 25.62 -7.65 8.07
C THR A 64 26.12 -6.79 9.23
N ALA A 65 25.41 -5.73 9.60
CA ALA A 65 25.80 -4.86 10.71
C ALA A 65 25.89 -5.62 12.05
N ILE A 66 24.93 -6.52 12.32
CA ILE A 66 24.95 -7.36 13.52
C ILE A 66 26.14 -8.33 13.50
N THR A 67 26.40 -8.97 12.35
CA THR A 67 27.53 -9.90 12.19
C THR A 67 28.86 -9.19 12.42
N THR A 68 29.07 -8.03 11.80
CA THR A 68 30.26 -7.20 11.98
C THR A 68 30.43 -6.77 13.43
N ARG A 69 29.35 -6.30 14.08
CA ARG A 69 29.38 -5.92 15.50
C ARG A 69 29.80 -7.09 16.38
N THR A 70 29.23 -8.28 16.16
CA THR A 70 29.55 -9.47 16.95
C THR A 70 31.03 -9.83 16.82
N THR A 71 31.57 -9.87 15.60
CA THR A 71 33.00 -10.13 15.36
C THR A 71 33.88 -9.10 16.04
N ALA A 72 33.58 -7.80 15.89
CA ALA A 72 34.35 -6.72 16.49
C ALA A 72 34.30 -6.74 18.03
N LEU A 73 33.15 -7.07 18.63
CA LEU A 73 33.03 -7.23 20.08
C LEU A 73 33.87 -8.41 20.58
N LYS A 74 33.84 -9.56 19.90
CA LYS A 74 34.70 -10.71 20.25
C LYS A 74 36.17 -10.32 20.24
N SER A 75 36.62 -9.62 19.21
CA SER A 75 38.00 -9.12 19.13
C SER A 75 38.32 -8.14 20.25
N ALA A 76 37.41 -7.20 20.55
CA ALA A 76 37.60 -6.23 21.63
C ALA A 76 37.73 -6.91 23.00
N TRP A 77 36.96 -7.96 23.26
CA TRP A 77 37.05 -8.75 24.50
C TRP A 77 38.33 -9.58 24.61
N GLY A 78 39.05 -9.82 23.50
CA GLY A 78 40.39 -10.41 23.50
C GLY A 78 41.51 -9.46 23.91
N ILE A 79 41.23 -8.16 24.08
CA ILE A 79 42.24 -7.16 24.48
C ILE A 79 42.43 -7.21 26.01
N THR A 80 43.66 -7.46 26.46
CA THR A 80 44.02 -7.53 27.90
C THR A 80 43.93 -6.16 28.58
N ASP A 81 44.50 -5.12 27.96
CA ASP A 81 44.47 -3.76 28.51
C ASP A 81 43.03 -3.22 28.58
N ALA A 82 42.62 -2.80 29.77
CA ALA A 82 41.25 -2.39 30.03
C ALA A 82 40.86 -1.10 29.29
N THR A 83 41.81 -0.17 29.14
CA THR A 83 41.57 1.12 28.49
C THR A 83 41.39 0.93 26.98
N GLN A 84 42.27 0.14 26.35
CA GLN A 84 42.18 -0.22 24.94
C GLN A 84 40.90 -1.02 24.64
N ARG A 85 40.55 -1.99 25.50
CA ARG A 85 39.30 -2.75 25.38
C ARG A 85 38.07 -1.84 25.41
N LYS A 86 37.99 -0.92 26.38
CA LYS A 86 36.88 0.04 26.50
C LYS A 86 36.76 0.91 25.24
N THR A 87 37.88 1.37 24.70
CA THR A 87 37.93 2.16 23.45
C THR A 87 37.43 1.35 22.26
N ALA A 88 37.88 0.10 22.10
CA ALA A 88 37.44 -0.79 21.03
C ALA A 88 35.93 -1.10 21.09
N ILE A 89 35.39 -1.35 22.29
CA ILE A 89 33.96 -1.58 22.50
C ILE A 89 33.15 -0.34 22.11
N LYS A 90 33.55 0.86 22.58
CA LYS A 90 32.88 2.12 22.22
C LYS A 90 32.86 2.35 20.71
N LYS A 91 34.00 2.14 20.04
CA LYS A 91 34.10 2.26 18.59
C LYS A 91 33.15 1.28 17.89
N THR A 92 33.13 0.01 18.31
CA THR A 92 32.25 -1.02 17.75
C THR A 92 30.78 -0.63 17.80
N TRP A 93 30.32 -0.09 18.94
CA TRP A 93 28.94 0.38 19.07
C TRP A 93 28.65 1.63 18.23
N SER A 94 29.60 2.55 18.12
CA SER A 94 29.49 3.72 17.24
C SER A 94 29.33 3.31 15.78
N ASP A 95 30.21 2.42 15.30
CA ASP A 95 30.17 1.91 13.93
C ASP A 95 28.85 1.18 13.63
N TYR A 96 28.38 0.34 14.56
CA TYR A 96 27.09 -0.35 14.44
C TYR A 96 25.91 0.61 14.35
N LYS A 97 25.87 1.64 15.22
CA LYS A 97 24.81 2.66 15.21
C LYS A 97 24.76 3.38 13.86
N THR A 98 25.92 3.76 13.34
CA THR A 98 26.03 4.38 12.01
C THR A 98 25.50 3.45 10.93
N ALA A 99 25.93 2.18 10.92
CA ALA A 99 25.50 1.21 9.91
C ALA A 99 23.97 1.01 9.89
N ILE A 100 23.35 0.81 11.05
CA ILE A 100 21.89 0.62 11.15
C ILE A 100 21.12 1.90 10.82
N SER A 101 21.62 3.06 11.24
CA SER A 101 21.02 4.36 10.90
C SER A 101 21.00 4.58 9.39
N THR A 102 22.13 4.33 8.71
CA THR A 102 22.24 4.40 7.25
C THR A 102 21.28 3.42 6.57
N ALA A 103 21.26 2.15 7.00
CA ALA A 103 20.35 1.15 6.45
C ALA A 103 18.87 1.58 6.56
N ARG A 104 18.48 2.14 7.72
CA ARG A 104 17.12 2.65 7.94
C ARG A 104 16.80 3.85 7.06
N LYS A 105 17.73 4.80 6.91
CA LYS A 105 17.55 5.95 6.02
C LYS A 105 17.32 5.51 4.58
N THR A 106 18.11 4.57 4.09
CA THR A 106 17.95 4.00 2.75
C THR A 106 16.59 3.32 2.60
N PHE A 107 16.20 2.49 3.56
CA PHE A 107 14.91 1.82 3.56
C PHE A 107 13.72 2.80 3.48
N ASN A 108 13.73 3.82 4.35
CA ASN A 108 12.68 4.84 4.39
C ASN A 108 12.63 5.64 3.08
N GLN A 109 13.80 5.99 2.53
CA GLN A 109 13.87 6.71 1.26
C GLN A 109 13.31 5.87 0.10
N SER A 110 13.66 4.58 0.02
CA SER A 110 13.14 3.69 -1.02
C SER A 110 11.62 3.51 -0.91
N ARG A 111 11.08 3.36 0.31
CA ARG A 111 9.62 3.32 0.53
C ARG A 111 8.94 4.60 0.08
N LYS A 112 9.47 5.76 0.46
CA LYS A 112 8.94 7.06 0.02
C LYS A 112 8.92 7.17 -1.51
N THR A 113 10.01 6.75 -2.16
CA THR A 113 10.11 6.75 -3.62
C THR A 113 9.11 5.79 -4.27
N ALA A 114 8.91 4.58 -3.72
CA ALA A 114 7.91 3.62 -4.21
C ALA A 114 6.49 4.21 -4.17
N TRP A 115 6.13 4.87 -3.07
CA TRP A 115 4.83 5.55 -2.94
C TRP A 115 4.68 6.76 -3.86
N GLN A 116 5.72 7.58 -4.01
CA GLN A 116 5.72 8.69 -4.97
C GLN A 116 5.50 8.17 -6.40
N LYS A 117 6.18 7.08 -6.77
CA LYS A 117 6.00 6.44 -8.07
C LYS A 117 4.60 5.89 -8.25
N PHE A 118 4.04 5.21 -7.25
CA PHE A 118 2.67 4.72 -7.28
C PHE A 118 1.66 5.84 -7.53
N ARG A 119 1.77 6.96 -6.81
CA ARG A 119 0.90 8.14 -7.01
C ARG A 119 1.01 8.70 -8.42
N THR A 120 2.21 8.75 -8.98
CA THR A 120 2.44 9.21 -10.36
C THR A 120 1.84 8.23 -11.37
N ASP A 121 2.15 6.94 -11.25
CA ASP A 121 1.69 5.89 -12.17
C ASP A 121 0.14 5.81 -12.13
N ARG A 122 -0.48 5.83 -10.95
CA ARG A 122 -1.93 5.74 -10.77
C ARG A 122 -2.69 6.93 -11.38
N LYS A 123 -2.11 8.14 -11.39
CA LYS A 123 -2.73 9.31 -12.05
C LYS A 123 -2.89 9.13 -13.56
N THR A 124 -2.12 8.23 -14.17
CA THR A 124 -2.23 7.93 -15.60
C THR A 124 -3.38 6.96 -15.90
N CYS A 125 -3.92 6.29 -14.87
CA CYS A 125 -5.02 5.33 -15.01
C CYS A 125 -6.37 6.05 -15.15
N LYS A 126 -7.23 5.54 -16.05
CA LYS A 126 -8.54 6.14 -16.31
C LYS A 126 -9.50 5.91 -15.16
N GLY A 127 -10.26 6.94 -14.81
CA GLY A 127 -11.36 6.85 -13.84
C GLY A 127 -10.92 6.65 -12.38
N VAL A 128 -9.65 6.92 -12.05
CA VAL A 128 -9.18 6.86 -10.66
C VAL A 128 -9.51 8.14 -9.92
N ASN A 129 -10.14 8.02 -8.75
CA ASN A 129 -10.26 9.11 -7.80
C ASN A 129 -9.12 8.99 -6.75
N PRO A 130 -8.25 10.01 -6.59
CA PRO A 130 -7.20 9.98 -5.57
C PRO A 130 -7.69 9.73 -4.14
N ALA A 131 -8.97 10.00 -3.86
CA ALA A 131 -9.59 9.74 -2.56
C ALA A 131 -9.79 8.24 -2.26
N ASP A 132 -9.78 7.38 -3.27
CA ASP A 132 -10.09 5.95 -3.13
C ASP A 132 -9.08 5.18 -2.24
N ASP A 133 -7.90 5.75 -1.97
CA ASP A 133 -6.84 5.12 -1.16
C ASP A 133 -6.10 6.12 -0.25
N ALA A 134 -6.70 7.28 0.03
CA ALA A 134 -6.03 8.35 0.77
C ALA A 134 -5.66 7.96 2.22
N THR A 135 -6.40 7.03 2.83
CA THR A 135 -6.24 6.62 4.23
C THR A 135 -5.20 5.52 4.45
N SER A 136 -4.92 4.70 3.44
CA SER A 136 -3.99 3.55 3.57
C SER A 136 -2.55 3.97 3.27
N GLU A 137 -2.37 5.02 2.48
CA GLU A 137 -1.06 5.59 2.18
C GLU A 137 -0.31 6.04 3.46
N SER A 138 -1.00 6.45 4.53
CA SER A 138 -0.33 7.03 5.70
C SER A 138 0.43 6.02 6.55
N VAL A 139 -0.05 4.78 6.63
CA VAL A 139 0.57 3.75 7.49
C VAL A 139 1.96 3.40 6.98
N ASP A 140 2.10 3.30 5.66
CA ASP A 140 3.32 2.81 5.03
C ASP A 140 4.13 3.88 4.27
N ALA A 141 3.58 5.07 4.02
CA ALA A 141 4.29 6.14 3.30
C ALA A 141 4.88 7.24 4.20
N GLN A 142 4.53 7.30 5.49
CA GLN A 142 4.92 8.41 6.39
C GLN A 142 6.09 8.08 7.36
N LEU A 143 6.58 6.83 7.38
CA LEU A 143 7.65 6.37 8.28
C LEU A 143 9.01 6.26 7.59
#